data_AF-A0A7K2LRK4-F1
#
_entry.id   AF-A0A7K2LRK4-F1
#
_cell.length_a   1.000
_cell.length_b   1.000
_cell.length_c   1.000
_cell.angle_alpha   90.00
_cell.angle_beta   90.00
_cell.angle_gamma   90.00
#
_symmetry.space_group_name_H-M   'P 1'
#
loop_
_entity.id
_entity.type
_entity.pdbx_description
1 polymer ?
#
loop_
_entity_poly.entity_id
_entity_poly.type
_entity_poly.pdbx_seq_one_letter_code
_entity_poly.pdbx_strand_id
1 'polypeptide(L)'
;MPDAPARPSPPASPWYDAVRVPRRLGLAALDILGARAGAAVEDPQKQAVYFFIPAGVAATWTEQSTVPLSDSAGVPIPPARRTGGPGPHWRMCPGDTDWATAPDALRAALADALPRMEAAA
;
A
#
# COMPACT_ATOMS: atom_id res chain seq x y z
N MET A 1 -35.99 -2.64 9.27
CA MET A 1 -34.90 -2.94 8.32
C MET A 1 -33.88 -1.82 8.43
N PRO A 2 -32.59 -2.14 8.54
CA PRO A 2 -31.89 -2.02 9.82
C PRO A 2 -30.93 -0.83 9.87
N ASP A 3 -30.63 -0.43 11.12
CA ASP A 3 -29.33 0.11 11.52
C ASP A 3 -28.25 -0.68 10.78
N ALA A 4 -27.70 -0.08 9.72
CA ALA A 4 -26.54 -0.64 9.07
C ALA A 4 -25.47 -0.66 10.17
N PRO A 5 -24.84 -1.82 10.48
CA PRO A 5 -23.80 -1.82 11.50
C PRO A 5 -22.81 -0.76 11.07
N ALA A 6 -22.62 0.26 11.92
CA ALA A 6 -21.60 1.27 11.74
C ALA A 6 -20.36 0.50 11.33
N ARG A 7 -19.97 0.64 10.05
CA ARG A 7 -18.80 -0.06 9.51
C ARG A 7 -17.72 0.21 10.55
N PRO A 8 -17.07 -0.80 11.15
CA PRO A 8 -15.97 -0.51 12.04
C PRO A 8 -15.04 0.38 11.23
N SER A 9 -15.00 1.66 11.58
CA SER A 9 -14.00 2.56 11.06
C SER A 9 -12.71 1.85 11.43
N PRO A 10 -11.82 1.55 10.45
CA PRO A 10 -10.49 1.09 10.84
C PRO A 10 -9.99 2.11 11.87
N PRO A 11 -9.32 1.67 12.95
CA PRO A 11 -8.68 2.63 13.85
C PRO A 11 -7.95 3.61 12.94
N ALA A 12 -8.32 4.90 13.00
CA ALA A 12 -7.55 5.95 12.35
C ALA A 12 -6.16 5.79 12.97
N SER A 13 -5.30 5.03 12.30
CA SER A 13 -4.12 4.48 12.93
C SER A 13 -3.08 5.57 12.78
N PRO A 14 -2.79 6.37 13.81
CA PRO A 14 -1.95 7.55 13.67
C PRO A 14 -0.45 7.20 13.55
N TRP A 15 -0.14 5.94 13.22
CA TRP A 15 1.20 5.37 13.29
C TRP A 15 1.83 5.20 11.91
N TYR A 16 1.04 5.17 10.83
CA TYR A 16 1.51 4.89 9.49
C TYR A 16 0.86 5.78 8.44
N ASP A 17 1.69 6.32 7.56
CA ASP A 17 1.24 6.91 6.31
C ASP A 17 1.02 5.80 5.28
N ALA A 18 0.30 6.11 4.21
CA ALA A 18 0.17 5.22 3.08
C ALA A 18 0.65 5.86 1.79
N VAL A 19 1.14 5.05 0.87
CA VAL A 19 1.48 5.49 -0.48
C VAL A 19 0.68 4.68 -1.46
N ARG A 20 -0.11 5.38 -2.27
CA ARG A 20 -0.82 4.77 -3.38
C ARG A 20 0.09 4.73 -4.60
N VAL A 21 0.30 3.53 -5.11
CA VAL A 21 1.15 3.24 -6.27
C VAL A 21 0.28 2.60 -7.37
N PRO A 22 0.49 2.89 -8.66
CA PRO A 22 -0.16 2.17 -9.75
C PRO A 22 0.12 0.66 -9.65
N ARG A 23 -0.86 -0.19 -9.96
CA ARG A 23 -0.76 -1.65 -9.76
C ARG A 23 0.47 -2.27 -10.40
N ARG A 24 0.77 -1.93 -11.66
CA ARG A 24 1.95 -2.47 -12.36
C ARG A 24 3.25 -2.10 -11.64
N LEU A 25 3.39 -0.83 -11.25
CA LEU A 25 4.58 -0.32 -10.57
C LEU A 25 4.69 -0.91 -9.16
N GLY A 26 3.59 -0.96 -8.41
CA GLY A 26 3.53 -1.53 -7.07
C GLY A 26 3.83 -3.03 -7.05
N LEU A 27 3.35 -3.80 -8.04
CA LEU A 27 3.68 -5.21 -8.16
C LEU A 27 5.15 -5.45 -8.49
N ALA A 28 5.73 -4.65 -9.41
CA ALA A 28 7.15 -4.72 -9.71
C ALA A 28 8.01 -4.32 -8.49
N ALA A 29 7.61 -3.28 -7.76
CA ALA A 29 8.28 -2.90 -6.52
C ALA A 29 8.17 -4.00 -5.46
N LEU A 30 7.01 -4.64 -5.29
CA LEU A 30 6.82 -5.78 -4.40
C LEU A 30 7.72 -6.96 -4.76
N ASP A 31 7.89 -7.25 -6.06
CA ASP A 31 8.77 -8.31 -6.54
C ASP A 31 10.24 -8.03 -6.14
N ILE A 32 10.68 -6.77 -6.28
CA ILE A 32 12.03 -6.32 -5.89
C ILE A 32 12.21 -6.35 -4.36
N LEU A 33 11.21 -5.86 -3.60
CA LEU A 33 11.23 -5.83 -2.14
C LEU A 33 11.18 -7.24 -1.54
N GLY A 34 10.37 -8.13 -2.13
CA GLY A 34 10.12 -9.47 -1.62
C GLY A 34 9.72 -9.46 -0.15
N ALA A 35 10.42 -10.25 0.67
CA ALA A 35 10.19 -10.34 2.11
C ALA A 35 10.50 -9.06 2.91
N ARG A 36 11.09 -8.03 2.29
CA ARG A 36 11.31 -6.71 2.93
C ARG A 36 10.11 -5.78 2.78
N ALA A 37 9.13 -6.14 1.94
CA ALA A 37 7.87 -5.42 1.89
C ALA A 37 7.10 -5.67 3.19
N GLY A 38 6.61 -4.59 3.80
CA GLY A 38 5.67 -4.67 4.90
C GLY A 38 4.28 -5.03 4.39
N ALA A 39 3.26 -4.47 5.03
CA ALA A 39 1.88 -4.67 4.61
C ALA A 39 1.61 -3.95 3.28
N ALA A 40 0.94 -4.66 2.35
CA ALA A 40 0.54 -4.09 1.07
C ALA A 40 -0.85 -4.56 0.66
N VAL A 41 -1.69 -3.63 0.26
CA VAL A 41 -3.06 -3.90 -0.23
C VAL A 41 -3.13 -3.64 -1.71
N GLU A 42 -3.56 -4.63 -2.49
CA GLU A 42 -3.93 -4.42 -3.88
C GLU A 42 -5.43 -4.12 -3.97
N ASP A 43 -5.75 -3.00 -4.62
CA ASP A 43 -7.09 -2.66 -5.04
C ASP A 43 -7.21 -2.89 -6.56
N PRO A 44 -7.81 -4.02 -6.99
CA PRO A 44 -8.01 -4.31 -8.40
C PRO A 44 -9.03 -3.38 -9.06
N GLN A 45 -9.95 -2.74 -8.31
CA GLN A 45 -10.92 -1.80 -8.86
C GLN A 45 -10.25 -0.47 -9.21
N LYS A 46 -9.36 0.02 -8.35
CA LYS A 46 -8.58 1.24 -8.59
C LYS A 46 -7.27 1.00 -9.35
N GLN A 47 -6.98 -0.26 -9.69
CA GLN A 47 -5.71 -0.71 -10.27
C GLN A 47 -4.51 -0.08 -9.54
N ALA A 48 -4.54 -0.12 -8.22
CA ALA A 48 -3.53 0.50 -7.38
C ALA A 48 -3.13 -0.43 -6.23
N VAL A 49 -1.87 -0.32 -5.80
CA VAL A 49 -1.35 -0.96 -4.60
C VAL A 49 -1.09 0.13 -3.56
N TYR A 50 -1.56 -0.09 -2.34
CA TYR A 50 -1.32 0.77 -1.20
C TYR A 50 -0.26 0.12 -0.32
N PHE A 51 0.83 0.85 -0.12
CA PHE A 51 1.88 0.46 0.82
C PHE A 51 1.74 1.30 2.08
N PHE A 52 1.99 0.69 3.23
CA PHE A 52 2.09 1.41 4.49
C PHE A 52 3.55 1.75 4.75
N ILE A 53 3.81 2.97 5.22
CA ILE A 53 5.14 3.47 5.60
C ILE A 53 5.04 4.15 6.98
N PRO A 54 6.16 4.35 7.69
CA PRO A 54 6.14 5.06 8.97
C PRO A 54 5.51 6.46 8.84
N ALA A 55 4.73 6.87 9.84
CA ALA A 55 4.11 8.20 9.83
C ALA A 55 5.16 9.34 9.73
N GLY A 56 4.81 10.39 9.00
CA GLY A 56 5.66 11.55 8.73
C GLY A 56 6.53 11.42 7.48
N VAL A 57 6.65 10.21 6.91
CA VAL A 57 7.43 10.01 5.68
C VAL A 57 6.67 10.56 4.47
N ALA A 58 5.34 10.50 4.45
CA ALA A 58 4.53 11.04 3.36
C ALA A 58 4.82 12.52 3.07
N ALA A 59 5.20 13.30 4.09
CA ALA A 59 5.59 14.70 3.94
C ALA A 59 6.88 14.89 3.12
N THR A 60 7.78 13.89 3.13
CA THR A 60 9.06 13.89 2.40
C THR A 60 9.00 13.05 1.12
N TRP A 61 7.81 12.62 0.73
CA TRP A 61 7.61 11.69 -0.37
C TRP A 61 7.43 12.45 -1.68
N THR A 62 8.42 12.34 -2.58
CA THR A 62 8.51 13.13 -3.82
C THR A 62 8.44 12.28 -5.09
N GLU A 63 8.13 10.99 -4.99
CA GLU A 63 8.10 10.07 -6.13
C GLU A 63 6.93 10.38 -7.07
N GLN A 64 7.25 10.82 -8.29
CA GLN A 64 6.30 11.39 -9.27
C GLN A 64 5.22 10.41 -9.77
N SER A 65 5.39 9.11 -9.53
CA SER A 65 4.43 8.06 -9.94
C SER A 65 3.58 7.52 -8.77
N THR A 66 3.59 8.21 -7.64
CA THR A 66 2.91 7.75 -6.43
C THR A 66 2.20 8.90 -5.72
N VAL A 67 1.15 8.57 -4.97
CA VAL A 67 0.38 9.54 -4.20
C VAL A 67 0.57 9.24 -2.72
N PRO A 68 1.38 10.04 -2.00
CA PRO A 68 1.49 9.92 -0.56
C PRO A 68 0.18 10.37 0.10
N LEU A 69 -0.26 9.57 1.06
CA LEU A 69 -1.44 9.76 1.88
C LEU A 69 -0.96 9.80 3.32
N SER A 70 -0.76 11.02 3.84
CA SER A 70 -0.36 11.24 5.24
C SER A 70 -1.43 10.85 6.26
N ASP A 71 -2.61 10.50 5.78
CA ASP A 71 -3.71 9.99 6.59
C ASP A 71 -4.24 8.72 5.91
N SER A 72 -4.02 7.59 6.57
CA SER A 72 -4.44 6.28 6.07
C SER A 72 -5.97 6.11 6.06
N ALA A 73 -6.76 7.11 6.47
CA ALA A 73 -8.22 7.05 6.46
C ALA A 73 -8.84 6.87 5.05
N GLY A 74 -8.09 7.17 3.99
CA GLY A 74 -8.50 6.93 2.60
C GLY A 74 -8.15 5.54 2.06
N VAL A 75 -7.38 4.74 2.81
CA VAL A 75 -6.86 3.45 2.34
C VAL A 75 -7.87 2.34 2.63
N PRO A 76 -8.29 1.57 1.61
CA PRO A 76 -9.15 0.43 1.86
C PRO A 76 -8.35 -0.67 2.56
N ILE A 77 -8.45 -0.78 3.88
CA ILE A 77 -7.83 -1.88 4.65
C ILE A 77 -8.78 -3.09 4.60
N PRO A 78 -8.42 -4.18 3.89
CA PRO A 78 -9.25 -5.36 3.87
C PRO A 78 -9.15 -6.12 5.21
N PRO A 79 -10.16 -6.93 5.57
CA PRO A 79 -10.05 -7.79 6.73
C PRO A 79 -8.85 -8.75 6.58
N ALA A 80 -8.10 -8.99 7.65
CA ALA A 80 -6.81 -9.70 7.64
C ALA A 80 -6.81 -11.09 6.94
N ARG A 81 -7.97 -11.75 6.86
CA ARG A 81 -8.15 -13.03 6.15
C ARG A 81 -8.35 -12.92 4.64
N ARG A 82 -8.46 -11.71 4.07
CA ARG A 82 -8.81 -11.50 2.67
C ARG A 82 -7.55 -11.30 1.82
N THR A 83 -6.97 -12.40 1.37
CA THR A 83 -5.81 -12.44 0.45
C THR A 83 -6.21 -12.58 -1.02
N GLY A 84 -7.51 -12.60 -1.34
CA GLY A 84 -8.01 -12.62 -2.70
C GLY A 84 -9.52 -12.33 -2.80
N GLY A 85 -10.01 -12.25 -4.04
CA GLY A 85 -11.42 -12.05 -4.38
C GLY A 85 -11.72 -10.68 -5.03
N PRO A 86 -12.99 -10.42 -5.39
CA PRO A 86 -13.39 -9.14 -5.94
C PRO A 86 -13.29 -8.06 -4.85
N GLY A 87 -12.43 -7.06 -5.08
CA GLY A 87 -12.19 -5.93 -4.20
C GLY A 87 -10.77 -5.88 -3.60
N PRO A 88 -10.53 -4.92 -2.68
CA PRO A 88 -9.25 -4.76 -2.02
C PRO A 88 -8.88 -6.03 -1.27
N HIS A 89 -7.66 -6.52 -1.48
CA HIS A 89 -7.14 -7.71 -0.82
C HIS A 89 -5.67 -7.52 -0.45
N TRP A 90 -5.23 -8.25 0.57
CA TRP A 90 -3.84 -8.25 1.01
C TRP A 90 -2.98 -8.92 -0.04
N ARG A 91 -1.99 -8.18 -0.54
CA ARG A 91 -0.88 -8.74 -1.33
C ARG A 91 0.25 -9.20 -0.45
N MET A 92 0.56 -8.40 0.55
CA MET A 92 1.42 -8.78 1.65
C MET A 92 0.64 -8.58 2.94
N CYS A 93 0.44 -9.67 3.67
CA CYS A 93 -0.17 -9.61 4.99
C CYS A 93 0.78 -8.84 5.92
N PRO A 94 0.24 -7.99 6.81
CA PRO A 94 1.05 -7.41 7.85
C PRO A 94 1.68 -8.50 8.72
N GLY A 95 2.95 -8.32 9.09
CA GLY A 95 3.57 -9.16 10.12
C GLY A 95 2.98 -8.85 11.50
N ASP A 96 3.17 -9.76 12.46
CA ASP A 96 2.73 -9.59 13.85
C ASP A 96 3.33 -8.35 14.52
N THR A 97 4.50 -7.89 14.03
CA THR A 97 5.31 -6.87 14.70
C THR A 97 5.44 -5.57 13.91
N ASP A 98 5.34 -5.61 12.57
CA ASP A 98 5.54 -4.43 11.74
C ASP A 98 4.68 -4.46 10.48
N TRP A 99 3.93 -3.38 10.27
CA TRP A 99 3.09 -3.17 9.09
C TRP A 99 3.77 -2.24 8.08
N ALA A 100 4.71 -1.42 8.54
CA ALA A 100 5.39 -0.43 7.71
C ALA A 100 6.44 -1.07 6.81
N THR A 101 6.44 -0.66 5.55
CA THR A 101 7.56 -0.90 4.64
C THR A 101 8.61 0.19 4.88
N ALA A 102 9.88 -0.20 4.93
CA ALA A 102 10.97 0.76 5.03
C ALA A 102 10.92 1.74 3.84
N PRO A 103 10.86 3.06 4.08
CA PRO A 103 10.59 4.02 3.03
C PRO A 103 11.72 4.11 2.01
N ASP A 104 12.98 4.00 2.43
CA ASP A 104 14.14 3.93 1.54
C ASP A 104 14.09 2.69 0.64
N ALA A 105 13.68 1.54 1.18
CA ALA A 105 13.54 0.31 0.40
C ALA A 105 12.41 0.42 -0.62
N LEU A 106 11.29 1.04 -0.26
CA LEU A 106 10.19 1.30 -1.19
C LEU A 106 10.60 2.28 -2.29
N ARG A 107 11.29 3.38 -1.97
CA ARG A 107 11.81 4.33 -2.97
C ARG A 107 12.78 3.66 -3.92
N ALA A 108 13.75 2.88 -3.41
CA ALA A 108 14.70 2.15 -4.24
C ALA A 108 14.00 1.17 -5.19
N ALA A 109 13.02 0.41 -4.68
CA ALA A 109 12.26 -0.53 -5.49
C ALA A 109 11.40 0.16 -6.56
N LEU A 110 10.80 1.31 -6.25
CA LEU A 110 10.04 2.11 -7.22
C LEU A 110 10.95 2.70 -8.30
N ALA A 111 12.11 3.23 -7.91
CA ALA A 111 13.09 3.79 -8.85
C ALA A 111 13.67 2.73 -9.79
N ASP A 112 13.84 1.49 -9.32
CA ASP A 112 14.30 0.36 -10.13
C ASP A 112 13.17 -0.24 -11.01
N ALA A 113 11.92 -0.21 -10.53
CA ALA A 113 10.76 -0.68 -11.28
C ALA A 113 10.30 0.29 -12.38
N LEU A 114 10.44 1.60 -12.18
CA LEU A 114 10.02 2.64 -13.14
C LEU A 114 10.65 2.46 -14.54
N PRO A 115 11.97 2.33 -14.71
CA PRO A 115 12.57 2.12 -16.03
C PRO A 115 12.17 0.78 -16.66
N ARG A 116 11.88 -0.27 -15.86
CA ARG A 116 11.35 -1.53 -16.40
C ARG A 116 9.93 -1.38 -16.95
N MET A 117 9.16 -0.44 -16.42
CA MET A 117 7.84 -0.11 -16.94
C MET A 117 7.90 0.73 -18.21
N GLU A 118 8.77 1.74 -18.25
CA GLU A 118 8.97 2.58 -19.44
C GLU A 118 9.50 1.76 -20.62
N ALA A 119 10.39 0.78 -20.37
CA ALA A 119 10.91 -0.10 -21.41
C ALA A 119 9.89 -1.14 -21.91
N ALA A 120 8.78 -1.34 -21.20
CA ALA A 120 7.72 -2.27 -21.55
C ALA A 120 6.44 -1.59 -22.09
N ALA A 121 6.49 -0.27 -22.28
CA ALA A 121 5.42 0.55 -22.86
C ALA A 121 5.63 0.76 -24.37
#